data_AF-A0A133PCB6-F1
#
_entry.id   AF-A0A133PCB6-F1
#
_cell.length_a   1.000
_cell.length_b   1.000
_cell.length_c   1.000
_cell.angle_alpha   90.00
_cell.angle_beta   90.00
_cell.angle_gamma   90.00
#
_symmetry.space_group_name_H-M   'P 1'
#
loop_
_entity.id
_entity.type
_entity.pdbx_description
1 polymer ?
#
loop_
_entity_poly.entity_id
_entity_poly.type
_entity_poly.pdbx_seq_one_letter_code
_entity_poly.pdbx_strand_id
1 'polypeptide(L)'
;MSKYTEHLRLVKPEGNEYYNVEQFNQNSELIDKETKKLSEGLTKIQEGATREKAGIVQYGTTEGKALEGMMLARMFGGVGYGGDIQDSGVKDINYIYYDRNTRKMYKCLNQNSDVSANVANFIPLDNNSLLDRLENLFSFSNQNDINIIKFSNVAIAFGNFKNIEFNKSTDITIPVDLKNASISVTPHHTGTPGNLTAMAYVNGNKITIRINNHNTGLTTVSGTFIAIGTM
;
A
#
# COMPACT_ATOMS: atom_id res chain seq x y z
N MET A 1 14.63 -57.44 -14.44
CA MET A 1 15.53 -56.26 -14.31
C MET A 1 14.90 -55.28 -13.35
N SER A 2 15.70 -54.38 -12.75
CA SER A 2 15.14 -53.27 -11.95
C SER A 2 14.30 -52.36 -12.86
N LYS A 3 13.14 -51.91 -12.38
CA LYS A 3 12.19 -51.05 -13.11
C LYS A 3 12.85 -49.80 -13.72
N TYR A 4 13.92 -49.32 -13.11
CA TYR A 4 14.61 -48.10 -13.51
C TYR A 4 15.71 -48.31 -14.55
N THR A 5 16.15 -49.54 -14.80
CA THR A 5 17.27 -49.83 -15.72
C THR A 5 16.85 -50.64 -16.95
N GLU A 6 15.56 -50.88 -17.14
CA GLU A 6 15.04 -51.65 -18.29
C GLU A 6 15.35 -50.98 -19.64
N HIS A 7 15.26 -49.66 -19.71
CA HIS A 7 15.56 -48.88 -20.92
C HIS A 7 17.04 -48.95 -21.35
N LEU A 8 17.94 -49.32 -20.43
CA LEU A 8 19.36 -49.54 -20.73
C LEU A 8 19.63 -50.83 -21.50
N ARG A 9 18.67 -51.77 -21.50
CA ARG A 9 18.78 -53.08 -22.18
C ARG A 9 20.05 -53.86 -21.78
N LEU A 10 20.40 -53.83 -20.50
CA LEU A 10 21.57 -54.53 -19.97
C LEU A 10 21.42 -56.05 -20.16
N VAL A 11 22.50 -56.71 -20.56
CA VAL A 11 22.51 -58.15 -20.79
C VAL A 11 22.79 -58.86 -19.46
N LYS A 12 21.94 -59.82 -19.07
CA LYS A 12 22.13 -60.61 -17.84
C LYS A 12 23.04 -61.82 -18.13
N PRO A 13 24.01 -62.16 -17.26
CA PRO A 13 24.77 -63.40 -17.40
C PRO A 13 23.85 -64.61 -17.19
N GLU A 14 23.99 -65.66 -18.00
CA GLU A 14 23.32 -66.93 -17.78
C GLU A 14 24.02 -67.71 -16.65
N GLY A 15 23.26 -68.48 -15.86
CA GLY A 15 23.65 -68.97 -14.52
C GLY A 15 24.84 -69.94 -14.46
N ASN A 16 25.51 -70.19 -15.57
CA ASN A 16 26.53 -71.21 -15.77
C ASN A 16 27.65 -70.76 -16.72
N GLU A 17 27.70 -69.47 -17.08
CA GLU A 17 28.76 -68.90 -17.94
C GLU A 17 29.92 -68.34 -17.11
N TYR A 18 31.15 -68.71 -17.49
CA TYR A 18 32.38 -68.05 -17.06
C TYR A 18 32.26 -66.55 -17.38
N TYR A 19 32.62 -65.65 -16.47
CA TYR A 19 32.49 -64.19 -16.61
C TYR A 19 32.77 -63.71 -18.04
N ASN A 20 31.72 -63.38 -18.79
CA ASN A 20 31.86 -62.83 -20.14
C ASN A 20 32.30 -61.36 -20.01
N VAL A 21 33.60 -61.13 -20.15
CA VAL A 21 34.23 -59.81 -20.02
C VAL A 21 33.68 -58.84 -21.07
N GLU A 22 33.33 -59.30 -22.26
CA GLU A 22 32.76 -58.45 -23.31
C GLU A 22 31.36 -57.95 -22.93
N GLN A 23 30.53 -58.83 -22.38
CA GLN A 23 29.19 -58.47 -21.89
C GLN A 23 29.26 -57.49 -20.70
N PHE A 24 30.23 -57.70 -19.81
CA PHE A 24 30.47 -56.78 -18.70
C PHE A 24 30.88 -55.39 -19.20
N ASN A 25 31.83 -55.33 -20.14
CA ASN A 25 32.29 -54.09 -20.74
C ASN A 25 31.15 -53.34 -21.45
N GLN A 26 30.33 -54.06 -22.22
CA GLN A 26 29.17 -53.48 -22.90
C GLN A 26 28.16 -52.87 -21.92
N ASN A 27 27.82 -53.58 -20.84
CA ASN A 27 26.93 -53.06 -19.81
C ASN A 27 27.54 -51.84 -19.09
N SER A 28 28.86 -51.85 -18.85
CA SER A 28 29.57 -50.74 -18.23
C SER A 28 29.50 -49.47 -19.09
N GLU A 29 29.72 -49.59 -20.40
CA GLU A 29 29.61 -48.47 -21.35
C GLU A 29 28.18 -47.89 -21.41
N LEU A 30 27.15 -48.74 -21.37
CA LEU A 30 25.75 -48.30 -21.38
C LEU A 30 25.39 -47.52 -20.11
N ILE A 31 25.88 -47.96 -18.95
CA ILE A 31 25.69 -47.28 -17.67
C ILE A 31 26.45 -45.96 -17.64
N ASP A 32 27.69 -45.93 -18.11
CA ASP A 32 28.50 -44.70 -18.15
C ASP A 32 27.84 -43.63 -19.02
N LYS A 33 27.31 -44.03 -20.19
CA LYS A 33 26.61 -43.12 -21.11
C LYS A 33 25.35 -42.51 -20.49
N GLU A 34 24.52 -43.28 -19.79
CA GLU A 34 23.35 -42.72 -19.10
C GLU A 34 23.74 -41.93 -17.85
N THR A 35 24.78 -42.33 -17.13
CA THR A 35 25.30 -41.57 -15.99
C THR A 35 25.79 -40.18 -16.44
N LYS A 36 26.49 -40.11 -17.57
CA LYS A 36 26.92 -38.84 -18.18
C LYS A 36 25.73 -37.98 -18.58
N LYS A 37 24.72 -38.53 -19.26
CA LYS A 37 23.49 -37.80 -19.61
C LYS A 37 22.75 -37.28 -18.38
N LEU A 38 22.64 -38.10 -17.33
CA LEU A 38 22.00 -37.71 -16.08
C LEU A 38 22.78 -36.59 -15.40
N SER A 39 24.12 -36.68 -15.37
CA SER A 39 25.00 -35.64 -14.83
C SER A 39 24.84 -34.32 -15.58
N GLU A 40 24.91 -34.34 -16.91
CA GLU A 40 24.72 -33.15 -17.75
C GLU A 40 23.30 -32.56 -17.61
N GLY A 41 22.28 -33.41 -17.50
CA GLY A 41 20.90 -32.99 -17.24
C GLY A 41 20.73 -32.36 -15.85
N LEU A 42 21.35 -32.94 -14.82
CA LEU A 42 21.30 -32.44 -13.45
C LEU A 42 22.05 -31.12 -13.29
N THR A 43 23.21 -30.97 -13.95
CA THR A 43 23.96 -29.71 -13.97
C THR A 43 23.12 -28.58 -14.57
N LYS A 44 22.42 -28.83 -15.69
CA LYS A 44 21.51 -27.83 -16.29
C LYS A 44 20.36 -27.41 -15.36
N ILE A 45 19.92 -28.30 -14.47
CA ILE A 45 18.89 -28.00 -13.45
C ILE A 45 19.51 -27.24 -12.27
N GLN A 46 20.74 -27.59 -11.85
CA GLN A 46 21.47 -26.97 -10.74
C GLN A 46 22.04 -25.59 -11.04
N GLU A 47 22.20 -25.21 -12.31
CA GLU A 47 22.66 -23.87 -12.70
C GLU A 47 21.75 -22.72 -12.22
N GLY A 48 20.62 -23.06 -11.58
CA GLY A 48 19.77 -22.12 -10.90
C GLY A 48 19.18 -21.10 -11.86
N ALA A 49 18.46 -20.14 -11.29
CA ALA A 49 17.90 -19.07 -12.06
C ALA A 49 18.87 -17.91 -12.19
N THR A 50 19.26 -17.63 -13.42
CA THR A 50 19.99 -16.43 -13.78
C THR A 50 19.16 -15.62 -14.78
N ARG A 51 19.38 -14.30 -14.86
CA ARG A 51 18.67 -13.41 -15.79
C ARG A 51 18.83 -13.85 -17.26
N GLU A 52 19.93 -14.52 -17.58
CA GLU A 52 20.28 -15.03 -18.91
C GLU A 52 19.60 -16.36 -19.25
N LYS A 53 19.03 -17.04 -18.24
CA LYS A 53 18.38 -18.35 -18.37
C LYS A 53 16.91 -18.29 -17.94
N ALA A 54 16.18 -17.33 -18.50
CA ALA A 54 14.74 -17.21 -18.30
C ALA A 54 14.03 -18.52 -18.71
N GLY A 55 13.23 -19.10 -17.80
CA GLY A 55 12.47 -20.33 -18.03
C GLY A 55 13.04 -21.62 -17.41
N ILE A 56 14.27 -21.63 -16.87
CA ILE A 56 14.82 -22.82 -16.17
C ILE A 56 14.14 -23.04 -14.81
N VAL A 57 13.67 -21.97 -14.18
CA VAL A 57 12.74 -22.03 -13.04
C VAL A 57 11.49 -21.29 -13.47
N GLN A 58 10.34 -21.92 -13.23
CA GLN A 58 9.01 -21.42 -13.58
C GLN A 58 8.68 -20.22 -12.67
N TYR A 59 9.27 -19.06 -12.96
CA TYR A 59 9.02 -17.84 -12.22
C TYR A 59 7.63 -17.33 -12.51
N GLY A 60 6.78 -17.42 -11.49
CA GLY A 60 5.77 -16.44 -11.11
C GLY A 60 4.72 -15.95 -12.11
N THR A 61 4.71 -16.44 -13.34
CA THR A 61 3.81 -15.99 -14.42
C THR A 61 2.66 -16.96 -14.65
N THR A 62 2.70 -18.14 -14.02
CA THR A 62 1.66 -19.18 -14.07
C THR A 62 1.32 -19.68 -12.67
N GLU A 63 0.03 -19.93 -12.44
CA GLU A 63 -0.55 -20.44 -11.19
C GLU A 63 0.17 -21.71 -10.67
N GLY A 64 0.51 -21.74 -9.37
CA GLY A 64 1.08 -22.92 -8.70
C GLY A 64 2.61 -23.08 -8.73
N LYS A 65 3.40 -22.01 -8.92
CA LYS A 65 4.88 -22.08 -8.97
C LYS A 65 5.59 -21.03 -8.11
N ALA A 66 6.86 -21.32 -7.80
CA ALA A 66 7.61 -20.99 -6.57
C ALA A 66 7.77 -19.52 -6.11
N LEU A 67 7.19 -18.55 -6.83
CA LEU A 67 6.85 -17.23 -6.31
C LEU A 67 5.90 -16.57 -7.31
N GLU A 68 4.60 -16.77 -7.15
CA GLU A 68 3.58 -16.18 -8.03
C GLU A 68 3.73 -14.66 -8.06
N GLY A 69 4.28 -14.10 -9.15
CA GLY A 69 4.27 -12.67 -9.40
C GLY A 69 2.83 -12.13 -9.41
N MET A 70 1.86 -12.97 -9.77
CA MET A 70 0.44 -12.70 -9.57
C MET A 70 0.03 -12.64 -8.08
N MET A 71 0.50 -13.54 -7.22
CA MET A 71 0.23 -13.48 -5.77
C MET A 71 0.91 -12.27 -5.15
N LEU A 72 2.16 -11.98 -5.50
CA LEU A 72 2.87 -10.77 -5.08
C LEU A 72 2.10 -9.52 -5.52
N ALA A 73 1.70 -9.45 -6.79
CA ALA A 73 0.91 -8.34 -7.30
C ALA A 73 -0.43 -8.18 -6.55
N ARG A 74 -1.13 -9.29 -6.27
CA ARG A 74 -2.37 -9.29 -5.51
C ARG A 74 -2.16 -8.84 -4.07
N MET A 75 -1.07 -9.25 -3.40
CA MET A 75 -0.75 -8.79 -2.04
C MET A 75 -0.59 -7.27 -1.96
N PHE A 76 -0.11 -6.64 -3.03
CA PHE A 76 0.04 -5.19 -3.13
C PHE A 76 -1.14 -4.49 -3.83
N GLY A 77 -2.28 -5.17 -4.02
CA GLY A 77 -3.48 -4.57 -4.61
C GLY A 77 -3.38 -4.25 -6.11
N GLY A 78 -2.53 -4.97 -6.84
CA GLY A 78 -2.40 -4.93 -8.29
C GLY A 78 -3.12 -6.10 -8.98
N VAL A 79 -3.33 -5.95 -10.28
CA VAL A 79 -4.00 -6.97 -11.12
C VAL A 79 -3.03 -8.07 -11.54
N GLY A 80 -1.75 -7.73 -11.72
CA GLY A 80 -0.69 -8.65 -12.11
C GLY A 80 0.70 -7.98 -12.01
N TYR A 81 1.74 -8.78 -12.25
CA TYR A 81 3.12 -8.29 -12.33
C TYR A 81 3.49 -8.06 -13.79
N GLY A 82 3.87 -6.84 -14.13
CA GLY A 82 4.15 -6.41 -15.50
C GLY A 82 5.65 -6.42 -15.88
N GLY A 83 6.54 -6.85 -14.99
CA GLY A 83 7.98 -6.91 -15.24
C GLY A 83 8.74 -5.67 -14.76
N ASP A 84 9.88 -5.38 -15.39
CA ASP A 84 10.72 -4.24 -15.03
C ASP A 84 10.19 -2.94 -15.70
N ILE A 85 10.17 -1.81 -14.99
CA ILE A 85 9.73 -0.52 -15.56
C ILE A 85 10.58 -0.13 -16.78
N GLN A 86 11.88 -0.44 -16.74
CA GLN A 86 12.83 -0.10 -17.80
C GLN A 86 12.61 -0.87 -19.10
N ASP A 87 11.79 -1.92 -19.09
CA ASP A 87 11.51 -2.68 -20.31
C ASP A 87 10.63 -1.84 -21.25
N SER A 88 10.98 -1.77 -22.52
CA SER A 88 10.21 -1.00 -23.50
C SER A 88 8.83 -1.61 -23.70
N GLY A 89 7.80 -0.78 -23.84
CA GLY A 89 6.44 -1.21 -24.16
C GLY A 89 5.38 -0.62 -23.23
N VAL A 90 4.13 -0.97 -23.52
CA VAL A 90 2.96 -0.48 -22.78
C VAL A 90 2.98 -1.00 -21.34
N LYS A 91 2.63 -0.11 -20.41
CA LYS A 91 2.47 -0.36 -18.98
C LYS A 91 0.98 -0.34 -18.69
N ASP A 92 0.44 -1.49 -18.29
CA ASP A 92 -0.97 -1.71 -18.02
C ASP A 92 -1.40 -1.07 -16.70
N ILE A 93 -2.59 -0.49 -16.69
CA ILE A 93 -3.16 0.14 -15.50
C ILE A 93 -3.35 -0.92 -14.41
N ASN A 94 -3.06 -0.54 -13.15
CA ASN A 94 -3.11 -1.39 -11.97
C ASN A 94 -2.14 -2.58 -11.94
N TYR A 95 -1.25 -2.74 -12.92
CA TYR A 95 -0.17 -3.71 -12.83
C TYR A 95 0.98 -3.17 -11.98
N ILE A 96 1.74 -4.09 -11.40
CA ILE A 96 2.91 -3.77 -10.57
C ILE A 96 4.17 -3.99 -11.38
N TYR A 97 5.06 -3.03 -11.33
CA TYR A 97 6.33 -3.05 -12.02
C TYR A 97 7.47 -2.86 -11.02
N TYR A 98 8.58 -3.56 -11.26
CA TYR A 98 9.80 -3.38 -10.50
C TYR A 98 10.69 -2.33 -11.16
N ASP A 99 11.12 -1.33 -10.41
CA ASP A 99 12.14 -0.39 -10.87
C ASP A 99 13.52 -0.90 -10.46
N ARG A 100 14.36 -1.25 -11.45
CA ARG A 100 15.72 -1.74 -11.18
C ARG A 100 16.62 -0.69 -10.56
N ASN A 101 16.40 0.58 -10.87
CA ASN A 101 17.27 1.67 -10.42
C ASN A 101 17.06 1.93 -8.93
N THR A 102 15.80 2.06 -8.51
CA THR A 102 15.44 2.32 -7.11
C THR A 102 15.28 1.05 -6.28
N ARG A 103 15.18 -0.11 -6.93
CA ARG A 103 14.87 -1.43 -6.34
C ARG A 103 13.53 -1.44 -5.60
N LYS A 104 12.56 -0.69 -6.11
CA LYS A 104 11.21 -0.53 -5.52
C LYS A 104 10.12 -1.07 -6.45
N MET A 105 9.00 -1.44 -5.86
CA MET A 105 7.79 -1.83 -6.58
C MET A 105 6.89 -0.62 -6.76
N TYR A 106 6.31 -0.48 -7.95
CA TYR A 106 5.39 0.60 -8.30
C TYR A 106 4.11 0.03 -8.90
N LYS A 107 2.96 0.57 -8.50
CA LYS A 107 1.69 0.32 -9.17
C LYS A 107 1.47 1.37 -10.26
N CYS A 108 1.12 0.92 -11.46
CA CYS A 108 0.76 1.78 -12.57
C CYS A 108 -0.64 2.37 -12.36
N LEU A 109 -0.77 3.69 -12.44
CA LEU A 109 -2.02 4.43 -12.26
C LEU A 109 -2.71 4.69 -13.60
N ASN A 110 -1.93 4.99 -14.64
CA ASN A 110 -2.40 5.37 -15.97
C ASN A 110 -1.64 4.60 -17.03
N GLN A 111 -2.31 4.16 -18.10
CA GLN A 111 -1.65 3.43 -19.18
C GLN A 111 -0.60 4.33 -19.84
N ASN A 112 0.64 3.87 -19.92
CA ASN A 112 1.76 4.65 -20.43
C ASN A 112 2.84 3.74 -21.06
N SER A 113 3.95 4.31 -21.49
CA SER A 113 5.11 3.58 -22.01
C SER A 113 6.42 4.09 -21.40
N ASP A 114 6.35 4.64 -20.18
CA ASP A 114 7.51 5.22 -19.52
C ASP A 114 8.48 4.11 -19.09
N VAL A 115 9.77 4.43 -19.16
CA VAL A 115 10.88 3.55 -18.75
C VAL A 115 11.46 3.92 -17.38
N SER A 116 10.79 4.83 -16.67
CA SER A 116 11.10 5.24 -15.31
C SER A 116 9.83 5.59 -14.53
N ALA A 117 9.85 5.39 -13.22
CA ALA A 117 8.72 5.73 -12.36
C ALA A 117 8.61 7.25 -12.17
N ASN A 118 7.49 7.82 -12.58
CA ASN A 118 7.11 9.21 -12.28
C ASN A 118 5.79 9.25 -11.52
N VAL A 119 5.57 10.36 -10.80
CA VAL A 119 4.41 10.53 -9.91
C VAL A 119 3.06 10.65 -10.63
N ALA A 120 3.04 10.93 -11.93
CA ALA A 120 1.80 11.03 -12.70
C ALA A 120 1.25 9.64 -13.08
N ASN A 121 2.15 8.70 -13.36
CA ASN A 121 1.80 7.40 -13.89
C ASN A 121 2.05 6.24 -12.92
N PHE A 122 2.83 6.43 -11.87
CA PHE A 122 3.23 5.38 -10.95
C PHE A 122 3.13 5.82 -9.49
N ILE A 123 2.83 4.84 -8.62
CA ILE A 123 2.83 5.03 -7.18
C ILE A 123 3.73 4.01 -6.50
N PRO A 124 4.69 4.45 -5.66
CA PRO A 124 5.56 3.53 -4.94
C PRO A 124 4.77 2.75 -3.88
N LEU A 125 5.17 1.49 -3.70
CA LEU A 125 4.57 0.57 -2.73
C LEU A 125 5.52 0.26 -1.56
N ASP A 126 6.64 0.98 -1.46
CA ASP A 126 7.61 0.79 -0.38
C ASP A 126 7.10 1.36 0.95
N ASN A 127 7.46 0.71 2.05
CA ASN A 127 6.97 1.05 3.39
C ASN A 127 7.26 2.50 3.79
N ASN A 128 8.39 3.08 3.37
CA ASN A 128 8.71 4.46 3.71
C ASN A 128 7.79 5.44 2.96
N SER A 129 7.52 5.19 1.68
CA SER A 129 6.55 5.98 0.93
C SER A 129 5.12 5.82 1.47
N LEU A 130 4.73 4.63 1.93
CA LEU A 130 3.43 4.40 2.57
C LEU A 130 3.33 5.09 3.92
N LEU A 131 4.40 5.05 4.72
CA LEU A 131 4.49 5.74 6.01
C LEU A 131 4.35 7.24 5.81
N ASP A 132 5.08 7.84 4.87
CA ASP A 132 4.98 9.28 4.58
C ASP A 132 3.55 9.68 4.21
N ARG A 133 2.85 8.89 3.38
CA ARG A 133 1.44 9.15 3.03
C ARG A 133 0.49 8.98 4.22
N LEU A 134 0.80 8.08 5.15
CA LEU A 134 0.02 7.86 6.36
C LEU A 134 0.24 8.98 7.38
N GLU A 135 1.48 9.43 7.56
CA GLU A 135 1.82 10.57 8.43
C GLU A 135 1.20 11.87 7.89
N ASN A 136 1.09 12.01 6.57
CA ASN A 136 0.43 13.14 5.91
C ASN A 136 -1.07 12.91 5.63
N LEU A 137 -1.68 11.84 6.17
CA LEU A 137 -3.10 11.53 5.94
C LEU A 137 -4.03 12.56 6.57
N PHE A 138 -3.64 13.12 7.71
CA PHE A 138 -4.30 14.25 8.35
C PHE A 138 -3.27 15.33 8.69
N SER A 139 -3.67 16.59 8.66
CA SER A 139 -2.83 17.71 9.09
C SER A 139 -3.43 18.34 10.34
N PHE A 140 -2.59 18.60 11.35
CA PHE A 140 -2.94 19.37 12.53
C PHE A 140 -2.27 20.75 12.48
N SER A 141 -3.00 21.81 12.80
CA SER A 141 -2.42 23.15 12.92
C SER A 141 -3.11 23.95 14.02
N ASN A 142 -2.39 24.88 14.63
CA ASN A 142 -2.91 25.81 15.63
C ASN A 142 -2.64 27.24 15.16
N GLN A 143 -3.68 28.08 15.11
CA GLN A 143 -3.58 29.49 14.77
C GLN A 143 -4.54 30.29 15.63
N ASN A 144 -4.02 31.28 16.37
CA ASN A 144 -4.81 32.18 17.24
C ASN A 144 -5.72 31.43 18.24
N ASP A 145 -5.19 30.44 18.97
CA ASP A 145 -5.94 29.56 19.89
C ASP A 145 -7.03 28.68 19.20
N ILE A 146 -7.06 28.63 17.88
CA ILE A 146 -7.94 27.76 17.10
C ILE A 146 -7.11 26.59 16.55
N ASN A 147 -7.54 25.38 16.85
CA ASN A 147 -6.97 24.16 16.32
C ASN A 147 -7.74 23.73 15.08
N ILE A 148 -7.02 23.26 14.06
CA ILE A 148 -7.59 22.65 12.86
C ILE A 148 -7.06 21.23 12.73
N ILE A 149 -7.96 20.29 12.47
CA ILE A 149 -7.63 18.98 11.91
C ILE A 149 -8.22 18.94 10.51
N LYS A 150 -7.38 18.69 9.49
CA LYS A 150 -7.84 18.46 8.12
C LYS A 150 -7.56 17.02 7.73
N PHE A 151 -8.53 16.38 7.10
CA PHE A 151 -8.42 15.04 6.56
C PHE A 151 -9.18 15.02 5.22
N SER A 152 -8.46 14.80 4.12
CA SER A 152 -9.02 14.90 2.77
C SER A 152 -9.74 16.25 2.57
N ASN A 153 -11.00 16.24 2.12
CA ASN A 153 -11.86 17.40 1.94
C ASN A 153 -12.64 17.81 3.20
N VAL A 154 -12.38 17.20 4.36
CA VAL A 154 -13.06 17.50 5.63
C VAL A 154 -12.11 18.28 6.54
N ALA A 155 -12.64 19.27 7.23
CA ALA A 155 -11.92 20.01 8.27
C ALA A 155 -12.75 20.11 9.55
N ILE A 156 -12.05 20.04 10.68
CA ILE A 156 -12.55 20.25 12.03
C ILE A 156 -11.81 21.46 12.58
N ALA A 157 -12.52 22.56 12.84
CA ALA A 157 -11.99 23.73 13.52
C ALA A 157 -12.58 23.81 14.93
N PHE A 158 -11.73 23.90 15.95
CA PHE A 158 -12.18 23.94 17.34
C PHE A 158 -11.31 24.86 18.18
N GLY A 159 -11.91 25.47 19.19
CA GLY A 159 -11.22 26.44 20.01
C GLY A 159 -12.12 26.98 21.11
N ASN A 160 -11.68 28.08 21.71
CA ASN A 160 -12.41 28.75 22.76
C ASN A 160 -13.00 30.07 22.26
N PHE A 161 -14.22 30.39 22.70
CA PHE A 161 -14.74 31.75 22.67
C PHE A 161 -14.65 32.34 24.08
N LYS A 162 -14.36 33.63 24.19
CA LYS A 162 -14.11 34.28 25.48
C LYS A 162 -14.94 35.55 25.61
N ASN A 163 -15.45 35.79 26.81
CA ASN A 163 -16.07 37.05 27.22
C ASN A 163 -17.20 37.57 26.29
N ILE A 164 -18.03 36.68 25.76
CA ILE A 164 -19.22 37.10 25.01
C ILE A 164 -20.24 37.67 26.00
N GLU A 165 -20.58 38.94 25.82
CA GLU A 165 -21.64 39.60 26.59
C GLU A 165 -23.02 39.00 26.26
N PHE A 166 -23.90 38.92 27.25
CA PHE A 166 -25.25 38.41 27.01
C PHE A 166 -26.05 39.27 26.04
N ASN A 167 -26.86 38.60 25.23
CA ASN A 167 -27.69 39.17 24.17
C ASN A 167 -26.88 39.88 23.07
N LYS A 168 -25.56 39.69 23.04
CA LYS A 168 -24.67 40.09 21.95
C LYS A 168 -24.16 38.88 21.17
N SER A 169 -23.68 39.16 19.97
CA SER A 169 -23.08 38.19 19.05
C SER A 169 -21.62 38.54 18.84
N THR A 170 -20.78 37.51 18.71
CA THR A 170 -19.36 37.64 18.38
C THR A 170 -19.03 36.75 17.19
N ASP A 171 -18.17 37.26 16.31
CA ASP A 171 -17.62 36.51 15.19
C ASP A 171 -16.22 35.98 15.53
N ILE A 172 -15.97 34.72 15.18
CA ILE A 172 -14.66 34.07 15.24
C ILE A 172 -14.27 33.70 13.81
N THR A 173 -13.12 34.20 13.35
CA THR A 173 -12.57 33.81 12.05
C THR A 173 -11.74 32.55 12.23
N ILE A 174 -12.13 31.47 11.57
CA ILE A 174 -11.36 30.23 11.51
C ILE A 174 -10.42 30.23 10.29
N PRO A 175 -9.23 29.65 10.41
CA PRO A 175 -8.23 29.53 9.33
C PRO A 175 -8.56 28.48 8.24
N VAL A 176 -9.85 28.25 7.97
CA VAL A 176 -10.33 27.34 6.92
C VAL A 176 -11.70 27.79 6.46
N ASP A 177 -11.96 27.76 5.15
CA ASP A 177 -13.27 28.04 4.58
C ASP A 177 -14.09 26.74 4.53
N LEU A 178 -15.26 26.73 5.18
CA LEU A 178 -16.14 25.56 5.20
C LEU A 178 -17.38 25.81 4.33
N LYS A 179 -17.54 25.03 3.25
CA LYS A 179 -18.67 25.13 2.31
C LYS A 179 -19.98 24.61 2.91
N ASN A 180 -19.90 23.47 3.60
CA ASN A 180 -21.02 22.89 4.34
C ASN A 180 -20.49 22.53 5.72
N ALA A 181 -21.11 23.04 6.78
CA ALA A 181 -20.62 22.85 8.13
C ALA A 181 -21.73 22.64 9.16
N SER A 182 -21.43 21.79 10.13
CA SER A 182 -22.14 21.68 11.40
C SER A 182 -21.31 22.35 12.49
N ILE A 183 -21.97 22.97 13.45
CA ILE A 183 -21.31 23.61 14.58
C ILE A 183 -21.98 23.23 15.90
N SER A 184 -21.16 23.01 16.91
CA SER A 184 -21.57 22.90 18.30
C SER A 184 -20.79 23.90 19.15
N VAL A 185 -21.49 24.50 20.11
CA VAL A 185 -20.92 25.45 21.07
C VAL A 185 -21.31 25.02 22.48
N THR A 186 -20.33 24.96 23.37
CA THR A 186 -20.53 24.60 24.77
C THR A 186 -20.09 25.76 25.66
N PRO A 187 -21.02 26.56 26.18
CA PRO A 187 -20.72 27.66 27.09
C PRO A 187 -20.27 27.15 28.47
N HIS A 188 -19.25 27.79 29.02
CA HIS A 188 -18.72 27.61 30.37
C HIS A 188 -18.93 28.91 31.18
N HIS A 189 -19.52 28.82 32.36
CA HIS A 189 -19.71 29.97 33.26
C HIS A 189 -19.39 29.59 34.72
N THR A 190 -18.99 30.58 35.52
CA THR A 190 -18.80 30.44 36.97
C THR A 190 -19.92 31.20 37.69
N GLY A 191 -20.98 30.52 38.12
CA GLY A 191 -22.15 31.11 38.79
C GLY A 191 -23.43 30.30 38.57
N THR A 192 -24.53 30.65 39.25
CA THR A 192 -25.83 29.98 39.06
C THR A 192 -26.37 30.29 37.66
N PRO A 193 -26.46 29.29 36.75
CA PRO A 193 -27.02 29.52 35.44
C PRO A 193 -28.52 29.77 35.60
N GLY A 194 -29.00 30.88 35.05
CA GLY A 194 -30.38 30.98 34.60
C GLY A 194 -30.56 30.15 33.32
N ASN A 195 -31.62 30.44 32.58
CA ASN A 195 -31.85 29.79 31.29
C ASN A 195 -30.87 30.37 30.23
N LEU A 196 -29.70 29.74 30.10
CA LEU A 196 -28.70 30.11 29.10
C LEU A 196 -28.95 29.37 27.78
N THR A 197 -28.96 30.12 26.68
CA THR A 197 -29.08 29.56 25.33
C THR A 197 -27.93 30.06 24.47
N ALA A 198 -27.33 29.16 23.70
CA ALA A 198 -26.30 29.48 22.73
C ALA A 198 -26.81 29.18 21.32
N MET A 199 -26.68 30.16 20.44
CA MET A 199 -26.93 30.00 19.00
C MET A 199 -25.58 30.15 18.30
N ALA A 200 -25.32 29.26 17.35
CA ALA A 200 -24.13 29.36 16.51
C ALA A 200 -24.44 28.94 15.08
N TYR A 201 -23.76 29.57 14.13
CA TYR A 201 -23.78 29.17 12.73
C TYR A 201 -22.43 29.48 12.07
N VAL A 202 -22.17 28.81 10.95
CA VAL A 202 -20.95 28.95 10.17
C VAL A 202 -21.30 29.53 8.81
N ASN A 203 -20.53 30.51 8.35
CA ASN A 203 -20.58 31.03 7.00
C ASN A 203 -19.14 31.11 6.47
N GLY A 204 -18.75 30.11 5.67
CA GLY A 204 -17.40 29.99 5.17
C GLY A 204 -16.38 29.86 6.29
N ASN A 205 -15.48 30.83 6.38
CA ASN A 205 -14.44 30.91 7.40
C ASN A 205 -14.85 31.67 8.68
N LYS A 206 -16.13 32.02 8.82
CA LYS A 206 -16.63 32.79 9.97
C LYS A 206 -17.64 32.00 10.77
N ILE A 207 -17.41 31.93 12.08
CA ILE A 207 -18.31 31.37 13.07
C ILE A 207 -18.94 32.52 13.84
N THR A 208 -20.26 32.64 13.82
CA THR A 208 -20.98 33.59 14.67
C THR A 208 -21.56 32.86 15.86
N ILE A 209 -21.30 33.36 17.07
CA ILE A 209 -21.84 32.80 18.33
C ILE A 209 -22.64 33.90 19.03
N ARG A 210 -23.86 33.58 19.43
CA ARG A 210 -24.73 34.44 20.24
C ARG A 210 -25.09 33.70 21.51
N ILE A 211 -24.98 34.39 22.64
CA ILE A 211 -25.39 33.85 23.93
C ILE A 211 -26.54 34.71 24.45
N ASN A 212 -27.67 34.08 24.75
CA ASN A 212 -28.78 34.73 25.41
C ASN A 212 -28.96 34.15 26.80
N ASN A 213 -29.38 35.01 27.73
CA ASN A 213 -29.63 34.64 29.10
C ASN A 213 -30.78 35.48 29.64
N HIS A 214 -31.59 34.89 30.53
CA HIS A 214 -32.72 35.53 31.18
C HIS A 214 -32.57 35.38 32.70
N ASN A 215 -32.62 36.50 33.44
CA ASN A 215 -32.60 36.55 34.91
C ASN A 215 -31.33 36.04 35.61
N THR A 216 -30.13 36.55 35.26
CA THR A 216 -28.93 36.34 36.11
C THR A 216 -28.07 37.60 36.20
N GLY A 217 -27.25 37.69 37.26
CA GLY A 217 -26.26 38.75 37.44
C GLY A 217 -24.93 38.52 36.71
N LEU A 218 -24.81 37.46 35.92
CA LEU A 218 -23.64 37.24 35.07
C LEU A 218 -23.66 38.28 33.93
N THR A 219 -22.49 38.70 33.46
CA THR A 219 -22.37 39.72 32.38
C THR A 219 -21.78 39.16 31.10
N THR A 220 -20.91 38.15 31.21
CA THR A 220 -20.26 37.51 30.06
C THR A 220 -20.19 36.00 30.23
N VAL A 221 -19.98 35.29 29.12
CA VAL A 221 -19.72 33.85 29.10
C VAL A 221 -18.54 33.53 28.19
N SER A 222 -17.81 32.48 28.50
CA SER A 222 -16.78 31.89 27.65
C SER A 222 -17.16 30.45 27.34
N GLY A 223 -16.42 29.73 26.51
CA GLY A 223 -16.74 28.34 26.23
C GLY A 223 -15.92 27.78 25.09
N THR A 224 -16.31 26.61 24.63
CA THR A 224 -15.67 25.91 23.52
C THR A 224 -16.59 25.86 22.32
N PHE A 225 -16.00 25.82 21.13
CA PHE A 225 -16.71 25.52 19.90
C PHE A 225 -16.01 24.42 19.12
N ILE A 226 -16.78 23.69 18.32
CA ILE A 226 -16.29 22.77 17.30
C ILE A 226 -17.15 22.94 16.05
N ALA A 227 -16.52 23.26 14.93
CA ALA A 227 -17.11 23.33 13.61
C ALA A 227 -16.50 22.23 12.73
N ILE A 228 -17.35 21.45 12.08
CA ILE A 228 -16.94 20.33 11.22
C ILE A 228 -17.60 20.53 9.88
N GLY A 229 -16.84 20.47 8.80
CA GLY A 229 -17.39 20.69 7.47
C GLY A 229 -16.50 20.23 6.34
N THR A 230 -17.03 20.40 5.12
CA THR A 230 -16.29 20.20 3.88
C THR A 230 -15.65 21.50 3.42
N MET A 231 -14.42 21.42 2.92
CA MET A 231 -13.65 22.55 2.37
C MET A 231 -13.93 22.80 0.88
#